data_AF-A0A957S7D5-F1
#
_entry.id   AF-A0A957S7D5-F1
#
_cell.length_a   1.000
_cell.length_b   1.000
_cell.length_c   1.000
_cell.angle_alpha   90.00
_cell.angle_beta   90.00
_cell.angle_gamma   90.00
#
_symmetry.space_group_name_H-M   'P 1'
#
loop_
_entity.id
_entity.type
_entity.pdbx_description
1 polymer ?
#
loop_
_entity_poly.entity_id
_entity_poly.type
_entity_poly.pdbx_seq_one_letter_code
_entity_poly.pdbx_strand_id
1 'polypeptide(L)'
;VLDLLARPGFGEQDQWQVQIQAQIQLHADVYVYSQGLTSQQIQAALLKPSADIGETVARLLQNGNGHAPRICAMPEGPQTIAYVKERVA
;
A
#
# COMPACT_ATOMS: atom_id res chain seq x y z
N VAL A 1 -10.53 -10.88 -5.11
CA VAL A 1 -10.68 -10.67 -3.65
C VAL A 1 -11.94 -9.86 -3.36
N LEU A 2 -12.05 -8.60 -3.81
CA LEU A 2 -13.21 -7.76 -3.53
C LEU A 2 -14.55 -8.38 -3.97
N ASP A 3 -14.60 -9.04 -5.13
CA ASP A 3 -15.80 -9.75 -5.60
C ASP A 3 -16.25 -10.89 -4.67
N LEU A 4 -15.32 -11.53 -3.94
CA LEU A 4 -15.65 -12.54 -2.94
C LEU A 4 -16.27 -11.87 -1.71
N LEU A 5 -15.63 -10.80 -1.23
CA LEU A 5 -16.08 -10.05 -0.05
C LEU A 5 -17.46 -9.40 -0.25
N ALA A 6 -17.80 -9.05 -1.49
CA ALA A 6 -19.06 -8.40 -1.84
C ALA A 6 -20.25 -9.38 -2.01
N ARG A 7 -20.03 -10.70 -1.91
CA ARG A 7 -21.11 -11.69 -2.08
C ARG A 7 -22.10 -11.61 -0.91
N PRO A 8 -23.42 -11.61 -1.16
CA PRO A 8 -24.42 -11.67 -0.10
C PRO A 8 -24.20 -12.88 0.81
N GLY A 9 -24.20 -12.64 2.13
CA GLY A 9 -24.02 -13.68 3.13
C GLY A 9 -22.57 -14.13 3.37
N PHE A 10 -21.58 -13.57 2.65
CA PHE A 10 -20.17 -13.81 2.95
C PHE A 10 -19.72 -12.94 4.13
N GLY A 11 -19.08 -13.57 5.12
CA GLY A 11 -18.56 -12.92 6.31
C GLY A 11 -17.49 -13.79 6.95
N GLU A 12 -16.30 -13.23 7.16
CA GLU A 12 -15.16 -13.93 7.78
C GLU A 12 -14.42 -13.04 8.77
N GLN A 13 -13.65 -13.66 9.67
CA GLN A 13 -12.76 -12.94 10.57
C GLN A 13 -11.78 -12.08 9.77
N ASP A 14 -11.53 -10.85 10.24
CA ASP A 14 -10.60 -9.88 9.65
C ASP A 14 -10.90 -9.47 8.18
N GLN A 15 -12.10 -9.79 7.68
CA GLN A 15 -12.54 -9.42 6.33
C GLN A 15 -12.38 -7.93 6.02
N TRP A 16 -12.70 -7.05 6.99
CA TRP A 16 -12.60 -5.60 6.80
C TRP A 16 -11.16 -5.15 6.52
N GLN A 17 -10.16 -5.79 7.13
CA GLN A 17 -8.76 -5.47 6.93
C GLN A 17 -8.32 -5.84 5.51
N VAL A 18 -8.73 -7.03 5.03
CA VAL A 18 -8.47 -7.49 3.67
C VAL A 18 -9.17 -6.60 2.65
N GLN A 19 -10.38 -6.13 2.93
CA GLN A 19 -11.11 -5.21 2.06
C GLN A 19 -10.34 -3.89 1.88
N ILE A 20 -9.89 -3.26 2.97
CA ILE A 20 -9.12 -2.01 2.92
C ILE A 20 -7.82 -2.23 2.15
N GLN A 21 -7.08 -3.30 2.45
CA GLN A 21 -5.84 -3.62 1.74
C GLN A 21 -6.09 -3.79 0.23
N ALA A 22 -7.09 -4.59 -0.15
CA ALA A 22 -7.41 -4.83 -1.55
C ALA A 22 -7.83 -3.54 -2.28
N GLN A 23 -8.58 -2.65 -1.62
CA GLN A 23 -8.94 -1.34 -2.17
C GLN A 23 -7.72 -0.46 -2.43
N ILE A 24 -6.77 -0.40 -1.48
CA ILE A 24 -5.51 0.33 -1.68
C ILE A 24 -4.74 -0.24 -2.87
N GLN A 25 -4.66 -1.56 -2.98
CA GLN A 25 -3.91 -2.24 -4.02
C GLN A 25 -4.53 -2.14 -5.43
N LEU A 26 -5.78 -1.70 -5.56
CA LEU A 26 -6.34 -1.31 -6.86
C LEU A 26 -5.71 -0.04 -7.42
N HIS A 27 -5.21 0.83 -6.55
CA HIS A 27 -4.72 2.15 -6.91
C HIS A 27 -3.21 2.32 -6.75
N ALA A 28 -2.55 1.44 -5.99
CA ALA A 28 -1.14 1.56 -5.67
C ALA A 28 -0.46 0.20 -5.50
N ASP A 29 0.79 0.13 -5.95
CA ASP A 29 1.72 -0.91 -5.53
C ASP A 29 2.16 -0.65 -4.09
N VAL A 30 1.96 -1.64 -3.20
CA VAL A 30 2.31 -1.52 -1.78
C VAL A 30 3.57 -2.32 -1.48
N TYR A 31 4.64 -1.60 -1.15
CA TYR A 31 5.91 -2.17 -0.72
C TYR A 31 6.02 -2.17 0.80
N VAL A 32 6.52 -3.27 1.39
CA VAL A 32 6.69 -3.43 2.83
C VAL A 32 8.14 -3.76 3.15
N TYR A 33 8.76 -2.93 3.97
CA TYR A 33 10.01 -3.23 4.66
C TYR A 33 9.70 -3.80 6.04
N SER A 34 10.29 -4.94 6.37
CA SER A 34 10.18 -5.55 7.70
C SER A 34 11.40 -6.42 7.97
N GLN A 35 11.93 -6.35 9.18
CA GLN A 35 12.96 -7.26 9.67
C GLN A 35 12.36 -8.52 10.32
N GLY A 36 11.07 -8.49 10.67
CA GLY A 36 10.37 -9.58 11.35
C GLY A 36 9.58 -10.50 10.43
N LEU A 37 9.51 -10.20 9.13
CA LEU A 37 8.80 -10.99 8.13
C LEU A 37 9.74 -11.35 6.98
N THR A 38 9.65 -12.59 6.52
CA THR A 38 10.36 -13.01 5.31
C THR A 38 9.68 -12.43 4.06
N SER A 39 10.44 -12.29 2.97
CA SER A 39 9.88 -11.88 1.68
C SER A 39 8.72 -12.78 1.22
N GLN A 40 8.79 -14.08 1.52
CA GLN A 40 7.74 -15.04 1.18
C GLN A 40 6.46 -14.77 1.97
N GLN A 41 6.55 -14.45 3.27
CA GLN A 41 5.38 -14.09 4.08
C GLN A 41 4.72 -12.81 3.57
N ILE A 42 5.51 -11.79 3.21
CA ILE A 42 5.00 -10.54 2.64
C ILE A 42 4.30 -10.80 1.30
N GLN A 43 4.90 -11.61 0.42
CA GLN A 43 4.29 -11.99 -0.86
C GLN A 43 3.02 -12.83 -0.69
N ALA A 44 2.99 -13.75 0.28
CA ALA A 44 1.79 -14.53 0.62
C ALA A 44 0.63 -13.63 1.10
N ALA A 45 0.95 -12.49 1.71
CA ALA A 45 -0.01 -11.43 2.05
C ALA A 45 -0.34 -10.49 0.88
N LEU A 46 0.05 -10.84 -0.35
CA LEU A 46 -0.16 -10.07 -1.58
C LEU A 46 0.58 -8.72 -1.64
N LEU A 47 1.60 -8.52 -0.80
CA LEU A 47 2.38 -7.28 -0.73
C LEU A 47 3.74 -7.44 -1.45
N LYS A 48 4.38 -6.33 -1.83
CA LYS A 48 5.71 -6.36 -2.43
C LYS A 48 6.78 -6.21 -1.34
N PRO A 49 7.74 -7.13 -1.20
CA PRO A 49 8.81 -6.97 -0.20
C PRO A 49 9.77 -5.85 -0.60
N SER A 50 10.23 -5.10 0.39
CA SER A 50 11.29 -4.10 0.28
C SER A 50 12.40 -4.49 1.26
N ALA A 51 13.58 -4.85 0.75
CA ALA A 51 14.74 -5.17 1.59
C ALA A 51 15.46 -3.92 2.12
N ASP A 52 15.36 -2.81 1.39
CA ASP A 52 15.83 -1.48 1.78
C ASP A 52 14.89 -0.43 1.21
N ILE A 53 14.50 0.54 2.05
CA ILE A 53 13.53 1.58 1.67
C ILE A 53 14.16 2.56 0.66
N GLY A 54 15.41 2.95 0.86
CA GLY A 54 16.13 3.90 0.01
C GLY A 54 16.34 3.35 -1.40
N GLU A 55 16.81 2.11 -1.52
CA GLU A 55 16.97 1.43 -2.81
C GLU A 55 15.63 1.24 -3.53
N THR A 56 14.58 0.87 -2.78
CA THR A 56 13.24 0.72 -3.37
C THR A 56 12.71 2.04 -3.92
N VAL A 57 12.84 3.13 -3.16
CA VAL A 57 12.44 4.47 -3.62
C VAL A 57 13.28 4.89 -4.83
N ALA A 58 14.60 4.74 -4.78
CA ALA A 58 15.49 5.11 -5.88
C ALA A 58 15.14 4.38 -7.19
N ARG A 59 14.84 3.08 -7.12
CA ARG A 59 14.35 2.29 -8.27
C ARG A 59 13.01 2.80 -8.78
N LEU A 60 12.05 3.10 -7.88
CA LEU A 60 10.73 3.60 -8.28
C LEU A 60 10.81 4.98 -8.94
N LEU A 61 11.76 5.82 -8.52
CA LEU A 61 12.00 7.13 -9.15
C LEU A 61 12.47 7.03 -10.60
N GLN A 62 13.18 5.96 -10.96
CA GLN A 62 13.66 5.73 -12.34
C GLN A 62 12.52 5.34 -13.29
N ASN A 63 11.43 4.76 -12.77
CA ASN A 63 10.32 4.21 -13.55
C ASN A 63 9.19 5.22 -13.79
N GLY A 64 9.47 6.51 -13.83
CA GLY A 64 8.46 7.55 -14.00
C GLY A 64 7.64 7.35 -15.28
N ASN A 65 6.30 7.26 -15.15
CA ASN A 65 5.34 7.19 -16.25
C ASN A 65 5.27 8.53 -17.04
N GLY A 66 6.37 8.90 -17.70
CA GLY A 66 6.50 10.12 -18.52
C GLY A 66 6.70 11.42 -17.74
N HIS A 67 6.68 11.39 -16.40
CA HIS A 67 6.99 12.53 -15.54
C HIS A 67 7.89 12.09 -14.39
N ALA A 68 8.74 13.01 -13.91
CA ALA A 68 9.54 12.79 -12.72
C ALA A 68 8.61 12.60 -11.50
N PRO A 69 8.60 11.42 -10.85
CA PRO A 69 7.75 11.17 -9.70
C PRO A 69 8.13 12.07 -8.52
N ARG A 70 7.13 12.48 -7.73
CA ARG A 70 7.31 13.26 -6.50
C ARG A 70 7.17 12.35 -5.28
N ILE A 71 7.94 12.63 -4.24
CA ILE A 71 7.90 11.88 -2.98
C ILE A 71 7.16 12.69 -1.93
N CYS A 72 6.28 12.02 -1.19
CA CYS A 72 5.72 12.49 0.07
C CYS A 72 6.17 11.53 1.17
N ALA A 73 6.69 12.06 2.28
CA ALA A 73 7.05 11.28 3.46
C ALA A 73 6.07 11.58 4.59
N MET A 74 5.48 10.53 5.17
CA MET A 74 4.54 10.63 6.29
C MET A 74 5.07 9.77 7.45
N PRO A 75 5.87 10.36 8.37
CA PRO A 75 6.29 9.66 9.58
C PRO A 75 5.09 9.38 10.48
N GLU A 76 5.19 8.38 11.36
CA GLU A 76 4.12 7.99 12.30
C GLU A 76 2.75 7.82 11.62
N GLY A 77 2.72 7.09 10.50
CA GLY A 77 1.53 6.89 9.68
C GLY A 77 0.26 6.51 10.47
N PRO A 78 0.29 5.55 11.40
CA PRO A 78 -0.87 5.20 12.22
C PRO A 78 -1.39 6.33 13.13
N GLN A 79 -0.56 7.32 13.45
CA GLN A 79 -0.90 8.47 14.30
C GLN A 79 -1.20 9.73 13.48
N THR A 80 -1.15 9.66 12.15
CA THR A 80 -1.30 10.81 11.26
C THR A 80 -2.62 10.77 10.49
N ILE A 81 -3.39 11.85 10.55
CA ILE A 81 -4.59 12.05 9.73
C ILE A 81 -4.22 12.95 8.55
N ALA A 82 -4.01 12.35 7.37
CA ALA A 82 -3.75 13.09 6.15
C ALA A 82 -5.03 13.78 5.64
N TYR A 83 -4.92 15.07 5.31
CA TYR A 83 -6.01 15.85 4.72
C TYR A 83 -5.57 16.43 3.38
N VAL A 84 -6.53 16.60 2.47
CA VAL A 84 -6.29 17.29 1.20
C VAL A 84 -6.52 18.78 1.43
N LYS A 85 -5.60 19.64 1.00
CA LYS A 85 -5.87 21.09 0.96
C LYS A 85 -7.03 21.32 -0.01
N GLU A 86 -8.08 22.00 0.45
CA GLU A 86 -9.09 22.52 -0.45
C GLU A 86 -8.41 23.39 -1.51
N ARG A 87 -8.78 23.20 -2.77
CA ARG A 87 -8.36 24.11 -3.84
C ARG A 87 -9.06 25.44 -3.58
N VAL A 88 -8.30 26.43 -3.14
CA VAL A 88 -8.76 27.83 -3.20
C VAL A 88 -8.87 28.16 -4.69
N ALA A 89 -10.08 28.51 -5.12
CA ALA A 89 -10.41 28.89 -6.51
C ALA A 89 -9.63 30.13 -6.96
#